data_AF-A0A2N0B970-F1
#
_entry.id   AF-A0A2N0B970-F1
#
_cell.length_a   1.000
_cell.length_b   1.000
_cell.length_c   1.000
_cell.angle_alpha   90.00
_cell.angle_beta   90.00
_cell.angle_gamma   90.00
#
_symmetry.space_group_name_H-M   'P 1'
#
loop_
_entity.id
_entity.type
_entity.pdbx_description
1 polymer ?
#
loop_
_entity_poly.entity_id
_entity_poly.type
_entity_poly.pdbx_seq_one_letter_code
_entity_poly.pdbx_strand_id
1 'polypeptide(L)'
;MSDQTTKQNSEESANSISAKKDNFYSNHPTGDEIEEKVSALETELLRLPELKPFLELLSSLPWNEYEEKLSSNYYASFPFGKEDSDSSFPTFPSEKPSEFKLLEPVRILAEAEERLGAENENFRSLNNYVSNLIARTMGRAVSIAVKTRLNL
;
A
#
# COMPACT_ATOMS: atom_id res chain seq x y z
N MET A 1 21.11 -2.39 -55.84
CA MET A 1 19.83 -3.10 -55.64
C MET A 1 20.11 -4.25 -54.69
N SER A 2 19.56 -4.41 -53.50
CA SER A 2 18.77 -3.55 -52.61
C SER A 2 19.02 -4.14 -51.21
N ASP A 3 19.69 -3.40 -50.35
CA ASP A 3 19.79 -3.68 -48.91
C ASP A 3 18.49 -3.22 -48.24
N GLN A 4 17.55 -4.12 -47.99
CA GLN A 4 16.31 -3.76 -47.28
C GLN A 4 15.53 -4.97 -46.73
N THR A 5 16.13 -5.76 -45.83
CA THR A 5 15.35 -6.79 -45.09
C THR A 5 15.75 -7.00 -43.63
N THR A 6 16.54 -6.12 -43.01
CA THR A 6 17.02 -6.35 -41.63
C THR A 6 16.82 -5.19 -40.67
N LYS A 7 15.82 -4.32 -40.90
CA LYS A 7 15.52 -3.21 -39.98
C LYS A 7 14.10 -3.13 -39.42
N GLN A 8 13.15 -3.97 -39.86
CA GLN A 8 11.76 -3.84 -39.39
C GLN A 8 11.37 -4.74 -38.20
N ASN A 9 12.13 -5.78 -37.85
CA ASN A 9 11.76 -6.67 -36.74
C ASN A 9 12.32 -6.29 -35.36
N SER A 10 13.13 -5.23 -35.27
CA SER A 10 13.78 -4.84 -33.99
C SER A 10 13.04 -3.74 -33.23
N GLU A 11 12.12 -3.01 -33.86
CA GLU A 11 11.36 -1.94 -33.21
C GLU A 11 10.06 -2.45 -32.56
N GLU A 12 9.47 -3.53 -33.08
CA GLU A 12 8.18 -4.03 -32.58
C GLU A 12 8.32 -4.88 -31.28
N SER A 13 9.50 -5.47 -31.06
CA SER A 13 9.79 -6.23 -29.82
C SER A 13 10.24 -5.33 -28.65
N ALA A 14 10.72 -4.12 -28.91
CA ALA A 14 11.13 -3.17 -27.86
C ALA A 14 9.93 -2.44 -27.23
N ASN A 15 8.87 -2.22 -28.00
CA ASN A 15 7.66 -1.55 -27.52
C ASN A 15 6.77 -2.45 -26.64
N SER A 16 6.89 -3.78 -26.74
CA SER A 16 6.11 -4.72 -25.92
C SER A 16 6.64 -4.91 -24.49
N ILE A 17 7.92 -4.58 -24.22
CA ILE A 17 8.49 -4.66 -22.86
C ILE A 17 8.25 -3.35 -22.10
N SER A 18 8.15 -2.22 -22.81
CA SER A 18 7.89 -0.90 -22.21
C SER A 18 6.42 -0.70 -21.80
N ALA A 19 5.47 -1.43 -22.40
CA ALA A 19 4.04 -1.27 -22.10
C ALA A 19 3.58 -1.96 -20.80
N LYS A 20 4.45 -2.72 -20.13
CA LYS A 20 4.15 -3.32 -18.80
C LYS A 20 4.65 -2.49 -17.62
N LYS A 21 5.14 -1.27 -17.88
CA LYS A 21 5.73 -0.40 -16.86
C LYS A 21 4.75 0.54 -16.16
N ASP A 22 3.48 0.60 -16.59
CA ASP A 22 2.50 1.56 -16.02
C ASP A 22 1.84 1.11 -14.71
N ASN A 23 2.11 -0.13 -14.26
CA ASN A 23 1.44 -0.70 -13.09
C ASN A 23 2.32 -0.93 -11.87
N PHE A 24 3.61 -0.59 -11.92
CA PHE A 24 4.52 -0.78 -10.80
C PHE A 24 5.28 0.50 -10.50
N TYR A 25 5.44 0.78 -9.21
CA TYR A 25 6.26 1.90 -8.73
C TYR A 25 7.67 1.88 -9.31
N SER A 26 8.29 3.06 -9.38
CA SER A 26 9.76 3.16 -9.41
C SER A 26 10.33 2.33 -8.23
N ASN A 27 11.57 1.83 -8.33
CA ASN A 27 12.13 0.92 -7.31
C ASN A 27 12.08 1.47 -5.86
N HIS A 28 11.84 2.78 -5.69
CA HIS A 28 11.55 3.45 -4.43
C HIS A 28 10.48 4.53 -4.64
N PRO A 29 9.17 4.20 -4.54
CA PRO A 29 8.15 5.22 -4.66
C PRO A 29 8.22 6.20 -3.50
N THR A 30 8.08 7.47 -3.83
CA THR A 30 7.87 8.56 -2.89
C THR A 30 6.48 8.46 -2.25
N GLY A 31 6.29 9.11 -1.10
CA GLY A 31 4.98 9.17 -0.44
C GLY A 31 3.90 9.74 -1.37
N ASP A 32 4.23 10.81 -2.09
CA ASP A 32 3.31 11.49 -3.01
C ASP A 32 2.90 10.57 -4.19
N GLU A 33 3.83 9.82 -4.78
CA GLU A 33 3.53 8.85 -5.84
C GLU A 33 2.57 7.75 -5.36
N ILE A 34 2.69 7.30 -4.11
CA ILE A 34 1.78 6.31 -3.52
C ILE A 34 0.40 6.93 -3.28
N GLU A 35 0.33 8.18 -2.79
CA GLU A 35 -0.94 8.86 -2.56
C GLU A 35 -1.71 9.11 -3.87
N GLU A 36 -1.03 9.58 -4.91
CA GLU A 36 -1.61 9.75 -6.24
C GLU A 36 -2.12 8.41 -6.79
N LYS A 37 -1.34 7.32 -6.66
CA LYS A 37 -1.75 6.01 -7.15
C LYS A 37 -2.96 5.47 -6.40
N VAL A 38 -3.02 5.63 -5.08
CA VAL A 38 -4.18 5.23 -4.26
C VAL A 38 -5.43 5.99 -4.69
N SER A 39 -5.34 7.32 -4.89
CA SER A 39 -6.48 8.14 -5.31
C SER A 39 -6.97 7.79 -6.73
N ALA A 40 -6.04 7.53 -7.66
CA ALA A 40 -6.38 7.09 -9.01
C ALA A 40 -7.12 5.73 -9.00
N LEU A 41 -6.59 4.75 -8.26
CA LEU A 41 -7.22 3.43 -8.12
C LEU A 41 -8.58 3.54 -7.45
N GLU A 42 -8.72 4.30 -6.37
CA GLU A 42 -10.01 4.50 -5.71
C GLU A 42 -11.08 5.03 -6.68
N THR A 43 -10.73 6.03 -7.49
CA THR A 43 -11.62 6.60 -8.49
C THR A 43 -12.04 5.59 -9.56
N GLU A 44 -11.12 4.73 -10.00
CA GLU A 44 -11.41 3.66 -10.96
C GLU A 44 -12.34 2.60 -10.36
N LEU A 45 -12.04 2.17 -9.14
CA LEU A 45 -12.78 1.11 -8.45
C LEU A 45 -14.21 1.56 -8.06
N LEU A 46 -14.43 2.84 -7.79
CA LEU A 46 -15.77 3.41 -7.53
C LEU A 46 -16.73 3.25 -8.72
N ARG A 47 -16.22 3.04 -9.93
CA ARG A 47 -17.04 2.77 -11.13
C ARG A 47 -17.53 1.32 -11.20
N LEU A 48 -17.00 0.43 -10.36
CA LEU A 48 -17.30 -1.00 -10.33
C LEU A 48 -18.29 -1.29 -9.19
N PRO A 49 -19.60 -1.44 -9.46
CA PRO A 49 -20.59 -1.56 -8.40
C PRO A 49 -20.41 -2.83 -7.55
N GLU A 50 -19.86 -3.92 -8.12
CA GLU A 50 -19.55 -5.13 -7.34
C GLU A 50 -18.45 -4.92 -6.28
N LEU A 51 -17.59 -3.91 -6.44
CA LEU A 51 -16.52 -3.62 -5.48
C LEU A 51 -16.97 -2.68 -4.35
N LYS A 52 -18.07 -1.96 -4.55
CA LYS A 52 -18.62 -1.00 -3.58
C LYS A 52 -18.66 -1.50 -2.13
N PRO A 53 -19.21 -2.70 -1.81
CA PRO A 53 -19.25 -3.15 -0.41
C PRO A 53 -17.85 -3.31 0.21
N PHE A 54 -16.85 -3.73 -0.56
CA PHE A 54 -15.48 -3.86 -0.07
C PHE A 54 -14.81 -2.50 0.11
N LEU A 55 -15.07 -1.54 -0.78
CA LEU A 55 -14.57 -0.17 -0.66
C LEU A 55 -15.14 0.55 0.57
N GLU A 56 -16.44 0.34 0.86
CA GLU A 56 -17.08 0.86 2.06
C GLU A 56 -16.43 0.28 3.33
N LEU A 57 -16.17 -1.03 3.35
CA LEU A 57 -15.44 -1.65 4.47
C LEU A 57 -14.03 -1.09 4.61
N LEU A 58 -13.27 -0.99 3.52
CA LEU A 58 -11.90 -0.47 3.53
C LEU A 58 -11.83 0.98 3.99
N SER A 59 -12.76 1.84 3.55
CA SER A 59 -12.80 3.25 3.96
C SER A 59 -13.24 3.43 5.41
N SER A 60 -14.00 2.48 5.97
CA SER A 60 -14.39 2.49 7.38
C SER A 60 -13.27 2.07 8.35
N LEU A 61 -12.18 1.51 7.82
CA LEU A 61 -11.05 1.09 8.65
C LEU A 61 -10.36 2.32 9.29
N PRO A 62 -9.92 2.21 10.56
CA PRO A 62 -9.25 3.31 11.26
C PRO A 62 -7.78 3.44 10.81
N TRP A 63 -7.55 3.89 9.57
CA TRP A 63 -6.22 4.02 8.96
C TRP A 63 -5.24 4.83 9.82
N ASN A 64 -5.69 5.91 10.46
CA ASN A 64 -4.84 6.70 11.35
C ASN A 64 -4.34 5.88 12.56
N GLU A 65 -5.18 5.02 13.15
CA GLU A 65 -4.74 4.13 14.23
C GLU A 65 -3.75 3.07 13.72
N TYR A 66 -3.91 2.61 12.48
CA TYR A 66 -2.95 1.70 11.84
C TYR A 66 -1.60 2.39 11.69
N GLU A 67 -1.59 3.64 11.23
CA GLU A 67 -0.37 4.44 11.08
C GLU A 67 0.36 4.62 12.43
N GLU A 68 -0.36 4.99 13.50
CA GLU A 68 0.20 5.19 14.85
C GLU A 68 0.71 3.90 15.52
N LYS A 69 -0.04 2.80 15.39
CA LYS A 69 0.37 1.51 15.95
C LYS A 69 1.53 0.91 15.17
N LEU A 70 1.54 1.05 13.85
CA LEU A 70 2.67 0.64 13.02
C LEU A 70 3.91 1.49 13.29
N SER A 71 3.77 2.79 13.51
CA SER A 71 4.92 3.66 13.82
C SER A 71 5.58 3.24 15.12
N SER A 72 4.77 2.91 16.13
CA SER A 72 5.21 2.41 17.44
C SER A 72 5.96 1.07 17.29
N ASN A 73 5.40 0.12 16.53
CA ASN A 73 6.00 -1.19 16.29
C ASN A 73 7.29 -1.13 15.46
N TYR A 74 7.30 -0.30 14.40
CA TYR A 74 8.47 -0.09 13.55
C TYR A 74 9.65 0.36 14.40
N TYR A 75 9.44 1.33 15.29
CA TYR A 75 10.48 1.84 16.16
C TYR A 75 10.96 0.83 17.20
N ALA A 76 10.06 0.12 17.88
CA ALA A 76 10.42 -0.91 18.87
C ALA A 76 11.33 -2.02 18.28
N SER A 77 11.26 -2.20 16.96
CA SER A 77 12.07 -3.14 16.19
C SER A 77 13.49 -2.65 15.87
N PHE A 78 13.80 -1.35 16.03
CA PHE A 78 15.16 -0.83 15.84
C PHE A 78 15.98 -0.95 17.14
N PRO A 79 17.14 -1.64 17.11
CA PRO A 79 18.01 -1.76 18.28
C PRO A 79 18.72 -0.45 18.66
N PHE A 80 18.80 0.53 17.75
CA PHE A 80 19.54 1.79 17.93
C PHE A 80 18.80 2.88 18.74
N GLY A 81 17.67 2.54 19.37
CA GLY A 81 16.90 3.43 20.25
C GLY A 81 16.68 2.88 21.65
N LYS A 82 17.33 1.75 21.99
CA LYS A 82 17.22 1.09 23.29
C LYS A 82 18.37 1.43 24.24
N GLU A 83 19.10 2.52 23.98
CA GLU A 83 20.01 3.08 24.97
C GLU A 83 19.23 4.11 25.79
N ASP A 84 19.03 3.74 27.05
CA ASP A 84 18.50 4.47 28.18
C ASP A 84 17.05 4.96 28.09
N SER A 85 16.25 4.39 28.99
CA SER A 85 14.88 4.73 29.33
C SER A 85 14.70 6.24 29.56
N ASP A 86 14.38 6.97 28.50
CA ASP A 86 14.01 8.37 28.60
C ASP A 86 12.56 8.46 29.12
N SER A 87 12.45 8.79 30.41
CA SER A 87 11.19 8.94 31.15
C SER A 87 10.30 10.10 30.67
N SER A 88 10.73 10.86 29.65
CA SER A 88 9.99 11.96 29.05
C SER A 88 8.95 11.52 28.01
N PHE A 89 8.94 10.25 27.60
CA PHE A 89 7.98 9.76 26.61
C PHE A 89 6.64 9.37 27.24
N PRO A 90 5.52 9.67 26.57
CA PRO A 90 4.22 9.20 27.01
C PRO A 90 4.24 7.67 27.04
N THR A 91 4.16 7.12 28.25
CA THR A 91 3.74 5.73 28.44
C THR A 91 2.29 5.69 28.01
N PHE A 92 2.05 5.36 26.75
CA PHE A 92 0.68 5.13 26.30
C PHE A 92 0.12 4.02 27.17
N PRO A 93 -0.99 4.25 27.89
CA PRO A 93 -1.62 3.17 28.61
C PRO A 93 -1.89 2.10 27.55
N SER A 94 -1.34 0.91 27.79
CA SER A 94 -1.76 -0.31 27.13
C SER A 94 -3.20 -0.57 27.61
N GLU A 95 -4.13 0.29 27.15
CA GLU A 95 -5.54 0.05 27.32
C GLU A 95 -5.83 -1.27 26.62
N LYS A 96 -6.53 -2.11 27.37
CA LYS A 96 -6.77 -3.53 27.11
C LYS A 96 -6.79 -3.86 25.62
N PRO A 97 -6.12 -4.96 25.21
CA PRO A 97 -6.03 -5.35 23.81
C PRO A 97 -7.42 -5.70 23.28
N SER A 98 -8.18 -4.71 22.80
CA SER A 98 -9.04 -4.96 21.65
C SER A 98 -8.04 -5.26 20.53
N GLU A 99 -7.82 -6.55 20.33
CA GLU A 99 -6.96 -7.18 19.35
C GLU A 99 -6.88 -6.31 18.08
N PHE A 100 -5.90 -5.42 18.00
CA PHE A 100 -5.76 -4.54 16.87
C PHE A 100 -5.25 -5.39 15.72
N LYS A 101 -6.18 -5.96 14.96
CA LYS A 101 -5.86 -6.87 13.87
C LYS A 101 -5.49 -6.04 12.66
N LEU A 102 -4.18 -5.91 12.45
CA LEU A 102 -3.61 -5.50 11.16
C LEU A 102 -4.05 -6.39 9.98
N LEU A 103 -4.75 -7.50 10.28
CA LEU A 103 -5.29 -8.45 9.33
C LEU A 103 -6.58 -7.97 8.64
N GLU A 104 -7.25 -6.90 9.09
CA GLU A 104 -8.56 -6.52 8.53
C GLU A 104 -8.55 -6.23 7.01
N PRO A 105 -7.58 -5.49 6.44
CA PRO A 105 -7.50 -5.33 4.99
C PRO A 105 -7.35 -6.66 4.24
N VAL A 106 -6.60 -7.61 4.81
CA VAL A 106 -6.38 -8.95 4.24
C VAL A 106 -7.63 -9.81 4.36
N ARG A 107 -8.42 -9.66 5.43
CA ARG A 107 -9.71 -10.35 5.60
C ARG A 107 -10.73 -9.88 4.58
N ILE A 108 -10.80 -8.57 4.31
CA ILE A 108 -11.66 -8.01 3.26
C ILE A 108 -11.25 -8.57 1.88
N LEU A 109 -9.95 -8.69 1.61
CA LEU A 109 -9.47 -9.32 0.38
C LEU A 109 -9.84 -10.81 0.30
N ALA A 110 -9.69 -11.57 1.38
CA ALA A 110 -10.06 -12.99 1.39
C ALA A 110 -11.56 -13.20 1.10
N GLU A 111 -12.42 -12.34 1.68
CA GLU A 111 -13.86 -12.36 1.40
C GLU A 111 -14.17 -11.98 -0.06
N ALA A 112 -13.45 -11.00 -0.60
CA ALA A 112 -13.59 -10.62 -2.01
C ALA A 112 -13.13 -11.73 -2.95
N GLU A 113 -12.06 -12.45 -2.61
CA GLU A 113 -11.56 -13.60 -3.35
C GLU A 113 -12.60 -14.74 -3.39
N GLU A 114 -13.21 -15.04 -2.24
CA GLU A 114 -14.26 -16.06 -2.15
C GLU A 114 -15.49 -15.69 -2.99
N ARG A 115 -15.90 -14.42 -2.98
CA ARG A 115 -17.11 -13.96 -3.68
C ARG A 115 -16.92 -13.76 -5.18
N LEU A 116 -15.78 -13.23 -5.60
CA LEU A 116 -15.53 -12.84 -6.99
C LEU A 116 -14.70 -13.89 -7.75
N GLY A 117 -13.88 -14.67 -7.04
CA GLY A 117 -12.90 -15.59 -7.58
C GLY A 117 -11.53 -14.95 -7.79
N ALA A 118 -10.45 -15.69 -7.51
CA ALA A 118 -9.06 -15.23 -7.63
C ALA A 118 -8.67 -14.74 -9.04
N GLU A 119 -9.26 -15.34 -10.08
CA GLU A 119 -8.98 -14.98 -11.48
C GLU A 119 -9.77 -13.74 -11.96
N ASN A 120 -10.70 -13.24 -11.15
CA ASN A 120 -11.56 -12.12 -11.50
C ASN A 120 -10.76 -10.82 -11.64
N GLU A 121 -11.00 -10.05 -12.71
CA GLU A 121 -10.29 -8.79 -12.98
C GLU A 121 -10.60 -7.71 -11.93
N ASN A 122 -11.83 -7.68 -11.42
CA ASN A 122 -12.22 -6.74 -10.37
C ASN A 122 -11.58 -7.11 -9.04
N PHE A 123 -11.46 -8.41 -8.73
CA PHE A 123 -10.69 -8.86 -7.58
C PHE A 123 -9.22 -8.47 -7.70
N ARG A 124 -8.60 -8.67 -8.87
CA ARG A 124 -7.20 -8.22 -9.12
C ARG A 124 -7.04 -6.72 -8.94
N SER A 125 -8.00 -5.93 -9.43
CA SER A 125 -8.02 -4.47 -9.23
C SER A 125 -8.17 -4.08 -7.76
N LEU A 126 -9.05 -4.74 -7.01
CA LEU A 126 -9.20 -4.56 -5.57
C LEU A 126 -7.93 -4.93 -4.79
N ASN A 127 -7.31 -6.06 -5.11
CA ASN A 127 -6.06 -6.50 -4.49
C ASN A 127 -4.92 -5.50 -4.72
N ASN A 128 -4.83 -4.96 -5.93
CA ASN A 128 -3.89 -3.89 -6.24
C ASN A 128 -4.17 -2.65 -5.37
N TYR A 129 -5.42 -2.19 -5.32
CA TYR A 129 -5.80 -1.06 -4.48
C TYR A 129 -5.46 -1.24 -3.00
N VAL A 130 -5.81 -2.39 -2.41
CA VAL A 130 -5.53 -2.69 -1.00
C VAL A 130 -4.03 -2.77 -0.73
N SER A 131 -3.24 -3.36 -1.63
CA SER A 131 -1.79 -3.40 -1.49
C SER A 131 -1.19 -1.99 -1.45
N ASN A 132 -1.69 -1.07 -2.27
CA ASN A 132 -1.27 0.32 -2.28
C ASN A 132 -1.72 1.10 -1.04
N LEU A 133 -2.93 0.84 -0.53
CA LEU A 133 -3.38 1.37 0.76
C LEU A 133 -2.46 0.94 1.91
N ILE A 134 -2.07 -0.34 1.95
CA ILE A 134 -1.15 -0.87 2.96
C ILE A 134 0.21 -0.17 2.84
N ALA A 135 0.76 -0.07 1.62
CA ALA A 135 2.03 0.61 1.37
C ALA A 135 2.01 2.08 1.84
N ARG A 136 0.94 2.82 1.51
CA ARG A 136 0.73 4.19 1.98
C ARG A 136 0.75 4.29 3.50
N THR A 137 -0.01 3.40 4.15
CA THR A 137 -0.15 3.35 5.61
C THR A 137 1.20 3.06 6.27
N MET A 138 1.97 2.11 5.74
CA MET A 138 3.32 1.82 6.22
C MET A 138 4.27 3.01 6.02
N GLY A 139 4.24 3.66 4.86
CA GLY A 139 5.05 4.84 4.58
C GLY A 139 4.76 6.00 5.54
N ARG A 140 3.47 6.27 5.81
CA ARG A 140 3.04 7.27 6.79
C ARG A 140 3.45 6.90 8.21
N ALA A 141 3.30 5.64 8.61
CA ALA A 141 3.76 5.14 9.90
C ALA A 141 5.27 5.39 10.12
N VAL A 142 6.09 5.09 9.11
CA VAL A 142 7.54 5.39 9.15
C VAL A 142 7.79 6.89 9.28
N SER A 143 7.07 7.72 8.52
CA SER A 143 7.18 9.18 8.60
C SER A 143 6.83 9.71 10.00
N ILE A 144 5.74 9.23 10.61
CA ILE A 144 5.33 9.57 11.97
C ILE A 144 6.42 9.20 12.98
N ALA A 145 6.95 7.97 12.90
CA ALA A 145 8.01 7.50 13.79
C ALA A 145 9.26 8.40 13.72
N VAL A 146 9.66 8.79 12.50
CA VAL A 146 10.84 9.64 12.27
C VAL A 146 10.60 11.07 12.78
N LYS A 147 9.49 11.70 12.43
CA LYS A 147 9.16 13.08 12.86
C LYS A 147 9.09 13.21 14.38
N THR A 148 8.41 12.25 15.02
CA THR A 148 8.26 12.22 16.48
C THR A 148 9.62 12.14 17.18
N ARG A 149 10.59 11.41 16.63
CA ARG A 149 11.93 11.27 17.24
C ARG A 149 12.87 12.43 16.93
N LEU A 150 12.77 13.00 15.74
CA LEU A 150 13.65 14.09 15.31
C LEU A 150 13.13 15.48 15.68
N ASN A 151 11.97 15.58 16.35
CA ASN A 151 11.27 16.84 16.62
C ASN A 151 11.12 17.71 15.35
N LEU A 152 10.83 17.06 14.23
CA LEU A 152 10.63 17.70 12.91
C LEU A 152 9.18 18.06 12.66
#